data_AF-A0A931T8I5-F1
#
_entry.id   AF-A0A931T8I5-F1
#
_cell.length_a   1.000
_cell.length_b   1.000
_cell.length_c   1.000
_cell.angle_alpha   90.00
_cell.angle_beta   90.00
_cell.angle_gamma   90.00
#
_symmetry.space_group_name_H-M   'P 1'
#
loop_
_entity.id
_entity.type
_entity.pdbx_description
1 polymer ?
#
loop_
_entity_poly.entity_id
_entity_poly.type
_entity_poly.pdbx_seq_one_letter_code
_entity_poly.pdbx_strand_id
1 'polypeptide(L)'
;DADGTTIPKPEGQPYLRLTRTVEKDMAFTIEPGIYFIDSLLDEVKQGAHASDVNWKRVADFHRYGGIRIEDDVLVTDSGCENLTRNEWARQEH
;
A
#
# COMPACT_ATOMS: atom_id res chain seq x y z
N ASP A 1 -20.70 3.22 -3.18
CA ASP A 1 -20.87 2.73 -4.56
C ASP A 1 -21.11 3.94 -5.46
N ALA A 2 -21.57 3.74 -6.70
CA ALA A 2 -21.89 4.83 -7.62
C ALA A 2 -23.01 5.75 -7.10
N ASP A 3 -23.89 5.25 -6.21
CA ASP A 3 -25.03 5.95 -5.65
C ASP A 3 -24.71 6.65 -4.31
N GLY A 4 -23.44 6.66 -3.89
CA GLY A 4 -23.00 7.27 -2.64
C GLY A 4 -23.22 6.41 -1.39
N THR A 5 -23.59 5.14 -1.53
CA THR A 5 -23.76 4.21 -0.41
C THR A 5 -22.42 3.70 0.10
N THR A 6 -22.27 3.56 1.42
CA THR A 6 -21.05 2.99 2.02
C THR A 6 -21.04 1.47 1.90
N ILE A 7 -19.96 0.90 1.33
CA ILE A 7 -19.71 -0.54 1.37
C ILE A 7 -18.82 -0.82 2.60
N PRO A 8 -19.22 -1.74 3.50
CA PRO A 8 -18.46 -2.01 4.72
C PRO A 8 -17.07 -2.56 4.40
N LYS A 9 -16.09 -2.21 5.23
CA LYS A 9 -14.74 -2.76 5.14
C LYS A 9 -14.76 -4.24 5.54
N PRO A 10 -13.94 -5.10 4.91
CA PRO A 10 -13.74 -6.47 5.37
C PRO A 10 -13.27 -6.51 6.83
N GLU A 11 -13.63 -7.57 7.53
CA GLU A 11 -13.14 -7.81 8.89
C GLU A 11 -11.60 -7.85 8.91
N GLY A 12 -10.98 -7.24 9.93
CA GLY A 12 -9.52 -7.15 10.05
C GLY A 12 -8.85 -6.09 9.17
N GLN A 13 -9.59 -5.34 8.33
CA GLN A 13 -9.04 -4.30 7.45
C GLN A 13 -9.60 -2.89 7.75
N PRO A 14 -9.47 -2.38 8.99
CA PRO A 14 -10.14 -1.14 9.41
C PRO A 14 -9.65 0.11 8.66
N TYR A 15 -8.42 0.06 8.12
CA TYR A 15 -7.78 1.18 7.44
C TYR A 15 -7.92 1.15 5.92
N LEU A 16 -8.59 0.13 5.34
CA LEU A 16 -8.84 0.06 3.89
C LEU A 16 -9.73 1.22 3.45
N ARG A 17 -9.24 2.07 2.55
CA ARG A 17 -9.97 3.29 2.13
C ARG A 17 -11.00 3.06 1.04
N LEU A 18 -10.80 2.04 0.21
CA LEU A 18 -11.60 1.78 -0.97
C LEU A 18 -12.25 0.40 -0.88
N THR A 19 -13.57 0.38 -0.85
CA THR A 19 -14.41 -0.84 -0.90
C THR A 19 -15.32 -0.86 -2.14
N ARG A 20 -15.25 0.18 -2.98
CA ARG A 20 -16.01 0.29 -4.22
C ARG A 20 -15.46 -0.69 -5.26
N THR A 21 -16.35 -1.28 -6.05
CA THR A 21 -15.97 -2.01 -7.27
C THR A 21 -15.19 -1.09 -8.20
N VAL A 22 -14.08 -1.58 -8.72
CA VAL A 22 -13.25 -0.88 -9.69
C VAL A 22 -13.97 -0.83 -11.04
N GLU A 23 -14.12 0.36 -11.61
CA GLU A 23 -14.80 0.60 -12.89
C GLU A 23 -13.93 1.45 -13.81
N LYS A 24 -14.23 1.42 -15.12
CA LYS A 24 -13.59 2.26 -16.14
C LYS A 24 -13.65 3.74 -15.77
N ASP A 25 -12.62 4.50 -16.18
CA ASP A 25 -12.48 5.94 -16.00
C ASP A 25 -12.27 6.39 -14.54
N MET A 26 -12.02 5.44 -13.63
CA MET A 26 -11.54 5.72 -12.28
C MET A 26 -10.02 5.79 -12.24
N ALA A 27 -9.50 6.72 -11.43
CA ALA A 27 -8.08 6.79 -11.09
C ALA A 27 -7.87 6.40 -9.62
N PHE A 28 -6.78 5.66 -9.36
CA PHE A 28 -6.40 5.16 -8.03
C PHE A 28 -4.93 5.39 -7.75
N THR A 29 -4.60 5.61 -6.48
CA THR A 29 -3.23 5.45 -5.99
C THR A 29 -3.00 3.99 -5.64
N ILE A 30 -1.88 3.43 -6.11
CA ILE A 30 -1.38 2.11 -5.71
C ILE A 30 -0.14 2.33 -4.87
N GLU A 31 -0.27 2.18 -3.56
CA GLU A 31 0.70 2.71 -2.59
C GLU A 31 1.24 1.68 -1.58
N PRO A 32 1.78 0.50 -2.01
CA PRO A 32 2.36 -0.47 -1.08
C PRO A 32 3.50 0.15 -0.27
N GLY A 33 3.50 -0.12 1.04
CA GLY A 33 4.52 0.36 1.96
C GLY A 33 5.01 -0.70 2.93
N ILE A 34 6.27 -0.59 3.31
CA ILE A 34 6.94 -1.40 4.33
C ILE A 34 7.67 -0.47 5.30
N TYR A 35 7.43 -0.65 6.60
CA TYR A 35 7.95 0.26 7.63
C TYR A 35 8.47 -0.51 8.84
N PHE A 36 9.51 0.04 9.47
CA PHE A 36 10.12 -0.41 10.71
C PHE A 36 9.73 0.55 11.83
N ILE A 37 8.45 0.53 12.23
CA ILE A 37 7.89 1.45 13.23
C ILE A 37 8.12 0.89 14.63
N ASP A 38 8.79 1.66 15.50
CA ASP A 38 9.21 1.20 16.84
C ASP A 38 8.06 0.62 17.67
N SER A 39 6.94 1.33 17.78
CA SER A 39 5.80 0.88 18.58
C SER A 39 5.24 -0.47 18.10
N LEU A 40 5.12 -0.66 16.78
CA LEU A 40 4.62 -1.91 16.20
C LEU A 40 5.64 -3.04 16.31
N LEU A 41 6.92 -2.74 16.12
CA LEU A 41 7.99 -3.73 16.29
C LEU A 41 8.08 -4.20 17.74
N ASP A 42 7.89 -3.31 18.72
CA ASP A 42 7.91 -3.66 20.13
C ASP A 42 6.71 -4.50 20.54
N GLU A 43 5.52 -4.28 19.95
CA GLU A 43 4.37 -5.18 20.07
C GLU A 43 4.70 -6.58 19.53
N VAL A 44 5.34 -6.68 18.36
CA VAL A 44 5.73 -7.97 17.76
C VAL A 44 6.77 -8.70 18.59
N LYS A 45 7.77 -7.99 19.16
CA LYS A 45 8.78 -8.59 20.07
C LYS A 45 8.17 -9.21 21.32
N GLN A 46 7.05 -8.68 21.79
CA GLN A 46 6.33 -9.16 22.98
C GLN A 46 5.27 -10.21 22.64
N GLY A 47 4.96 -10.39 21.35
CA GLY A 47 3.91 -11.27 20.86
C GLY A 47 4.38 -12.69 20.52
N ALA A 48 3.41 -13.52 20.15
CA ALA A 48 3.64 -14.94 19.82
C ALA A 48 4.55 -15.16 18.59
N HIS A 49 4.68 -14.15 17.73
CA HIS A 49 5.46 -14.22 16.48
C HIS A 49 6.90 -13.70 16.63
N ALA A 50 7.34 -13.35 17.83
CA ALA A 50 8.67 -12.80 18.06
C ALA A 50 9.79 -13.73 17.55
N SER A 51 9.60 -15.05 17.63
CA SER A 51 10.56 -16.06 17.15
C SER A 51 10.62 -16.17 15.63
N ASP A 52 9.59 -15.71 14.93
CA ASP A 52 9.48 -15.82 13.47
C ASP A 52 10.19 -14.67 12.74
N VAL A 53 10.62 -13.65 13.49
CA VAL A 53 11.24 -12.43 12.95
C VAL A 53 12.77 -12.49 13.01
N ASN A 54 13.41 -12.18 11.88
CA ASN A 54 14.86 -11.99 11.85
C ASN A 54 15.23 -10.58 12.36
N TRP A 55 15.36 -10.45 13.68
CA TRP A 55 15.67 -9.17 14.35
C TRP A 55 16.99 -8.54 13.93
N LYS A 56 17.97 -9.35 13.52
CA LYS A 56 19.23 -8.83 12.96
C LYS A 56 18.97 -8.08 11.65
N ARG A 57 18.18 -8.68 10.75
CA ARG A 57 17.79 -8.01 9.49
C ARG A 57 16.93 -6.78 9.74
N VAL A 58 16.02 -6.82 10.71
CA VAL A 58 15.24 -5.63 11.10
C VAL A 58 16.18 -4.50 11.53
N ALA A 59 17.18 -4.78 12.38
CA ALA A 59 18.14 -3.77 12.83
C ALA A 59 18.96 -3.17 11.66
N ASP A 60 19.33 -3.98 10.65
CA ASP A 60 20.06 -3.51 9.47
C ASP A 60 19.27 -2.45 8.67
N PHE A 61 17.93 -2.56 8.63
CA PHE A 61 17.07 -1.69 7.84
C PHE A 61 16.32 -0.61 8.64
N HIS A 62 16.20 -0.78 9.95
CA HIS A 62 15.44 0.10 10.84
C HIS A 62 15.84 1.58 10.69
N ARG A 63 17.14 1.87 10.51
CA ARG A 63 17.65 3.23 10.30
C ARG A 63 17.07 3.98 9.11
N TYR A 64 16.47 3.28 8.14
CA TYR A 64 15.85 3.90 6.97
C TYR A 64 14.37 4.24 7.19
N GLY A 65 13.80 3.85 8.33
CA GLY A 65 12.39 4.08 8.68
C GLY A 65 11.46 3.17 7.89
N GLY A 66 11.24 3.45 6.62
CA GLY A 66 10.37 2.67 5.75
C GLY A 66 10.30 3.22 4.34
N ILE A 67 9.63 2.49 3.46
CA ILE A 67 9.51 2.81 2.04
C ILE A 67 8.03 2.70 1.67
N ARG A 68 7.56 3.66 0.87
CA ARG A 68 6.31 3.58 0.13
C ARG A 68 6.59 3.92 -1.32
N ILE A 69 6.06 3.12 -2.23
CA ILE A 69 6.07 3.41 -3.66
C ILE A 69 4.63 3.62 -4.04
N GLU A 70 4.34 4.77 -4.65
CA GLU A 70 2.98 5.20 -4.98
C GLU A 70 2.92 5.61 -6.45
N ASP A 71 1.99 5.01 -7.19
CA ASP A 71 1.70 5.34 -8.58
C ASP A 71 0.22 5.70 -8.73
N ASP A 72 -0.08 6.64 -9.64
CA ASP A 72 -1.43 6.96 -10.11
C ASP A 72 -1.78 6.08 -11.32
N VAL A 73 -2.87 5.32 -11.19
CA VAL A 73 -3.30 4.33 -12.17
C VAL A 73 -4.73 4.62 -12.62
N LEU A 74 -4.92 4.84 -13.92
CA LEU A 74 -6.22 5.01 -14.58
C LEU A 74 -6.73 3.66 -15.07
N VAL A 75 -7.97 3.32 -14.73
CA VAL A 75 -8.65 2.13 -15.27
C VAL A 75 -9.20 2.43 -16.65
N THR A 76 -8.90 1.55 -17.60
CA THR A 76 -9.32 1.65 -18.99
C THR A 76 -10.26 0.49 -19.34
N ASP A 77 -10.84 0.49 -20.54
CA ASP A 77 -11.74 -0.58 -21.00
C ASP A 77 -11.12 -1.98 -21.00
N SER A 78 -9.79 -2.09 -21.12
CA SER A 78 -9.08 -3.37 -21.32
C SER A 78 -7.97 -3.62 -20.30
N GLY A 79 -7.84 -2.78 -19.28
CA GLY A 79 -6.75 -2.86 -18.31
C GLY A 79 -6.57 -1.55 -17.55
N CYS A 80 -5.33 -1.11 -17.40
CA CYS A 80 -5.02 0.16 -16.76
C CYS A 80 -3.84 0.88 -17.44
N GLU A 81 -3.80 2.19 -17.27
CA GLU A 81 -2.67 3.04 -17.61
C GLU A 81 -2.01 3.54 -16.32
N ASN A 82 -0.71 3.27 -16.15
CA ASN A 82 0.07 3.83 -15.05
C ASN A 82 0.60 5.21 -15.45
N LEU A 83 -0.09 6.25 -15.00
CA LEU A 83 0.19 7.64 -15.36
C LEU A 83 1.57 8.05 -14.85
N THR A 84 1.90 7.73 -13.60
CA THR A 84 3.18 8.09 -12.98
C THR A 84 4.37 7.49 -13.73
N ARG A 85 4.32 6.19 -14.07
CA ARG A 85 5.41 5.51 -14.79
C ARG A 85 5.52 5.96 -16.24
N ASN A 86 4.40 6.19 -16.91
CA ASN A 86 4.39 6.67 -18.29
C ASN A 86 5.01 8.06 -18.38
N GLU A 87 4.64 8.98 -17.49
CA GLU A 87 5.26 10.31 -17.45
C GLU A 87 6.75 10.24 -17.11
N TRP A 88 7.16 9.38 -16.18
CA TRP A 88 8.58 9.16 -15.88
C TRP A 88 9.36 8.70 -17.12
N ALA A 89 8.83 7.74 -17.88
CA ALA A 89 9.48 7.22 -19.08
C ALA A 89 9.58 8.27 -20.21
N ARG A 90 8.62 9.20 -20.30
CA ARG A 90 8.62 10.28 -21.31
C ARG A 90 9.66 11.36 -21.07
N GLN A 91 10.16 11.50 -19.83
CA GLN A 91 11.08 12.58 -19.46
C GLN A 91 12.54 12.36 -19.86
N GLU A 92 12.86 11.29 -20.63
CA GLU A 92 14.22 10.90 -21.07
C GLU A 92 15.32 11.18 -20.01
N HIS A 93 15.44 10.25 -19.06
CA HIS A 93 16.64 10.10 -18.25
C HIS A 93 17.52 8.97 -18.80
#